data_AF-A0A2K3KYK2-F1
#
_entry.id   AF-A0A2K3KYK2-F1
#
_cell.length_a   1.000
_cell.length_b   1.000
_cell.length_c   1.000
_cell.angle_alpha   90.00
_cell.angle_beta   90.00
_cell.angle_gamma   90.00
#
_symmetry.space_group_name_H-M   'P 1'
#
loop_
_entity.id
_entity.type
_entity.pdbx_description
1 polymer ?
#
loop_
_entity_poly.entity_id
_entity_poly.type
_entity_poly.pdbx_seq_one_letter_code
_entity_poly.pdbx_strand_id
1 'polypeptide(L)'
;RLDFTYNSNNWGVGLPPQEKNEKSWPIMKPRLADPSFRPQKTDILAAMENFLNLLRIRYSSPLFRLRTANAIQQRVRFHNTGPSLAYGVIVMSIEDGHDGFPGLSQLDPIYSFIVVVFNASPQEVSFVSPSLQSRNLHLHPIQEISSDDLVKSSKYEASSGCFVIPRRTTAVFVEPRKIAPAPERVVRWQPPEEGVVKCNIDAALFNDQQKIGIDMRFRSSKYLHESQDRDI
;
A
#
# COMPACT_ATOMS: atom_id res chain seq x y z
N ARG A 1 2.75 -29.47 16.49
CA ARG A 1 3.39 -29.83 15.21
C ARG A 1 3.27 -28.64 14.28
N LEU A 2 4.33 -28.32 13.53
CA LEU A 2 4.29 -27.31 12.46
C LEU A 2 4.38 -28.04 11.11
N ASP A 3 3.46 -27.76 10.20
CA ASP A 3 3.37 -28.42 8.90
C ASP A 3 3.57 -27.42 7.75
N PHE A 4 4.77 -27.40 7.18
CA PHE A 4 5.11 -26.53 6.05
C PHE A 4 4.60 -27.03 4.70
N THR A 5 3.99 -28.21 4.62
CA THR A 5 3.30 -28.64 3.39
C THR A 5 1.89 -28.04 3.29
N TYR A 6 1.44 -27.34 4.34
CA TYR A 6 0.13 -26.70 4.47
C TYR A 6 -1.05 -27.67 4.38
N ASN A 7 -0.84 -28.96 4.63
CA ASN A 7 -1.90 -29.96 4.50
C ASN A 7 -2.73 -30.08 5.77
N SER A 8 -2.22 -29.61 6.92
CA SER A 8 -2.95 -29.59 8.19
C SER A 8 -2.45 -28.48 9.12
N ASN A 9 -3.36 -27.95 9.94
CA ASN A 9 -3.02 -27.06 11.07
C ASN A 9 -2.87 -27.83 12.41
N ASN A 10 -2.87 -29.17 12.39
CA ASN A 10 -2.82 -30.03 13.57
C ASN A 10 -4.08 -30.00 14.47
N TRP A 11 -5.24 -29.55 13.95
CA TRP A 11 -6.54 -29.67 14.62
C TRP A 11 -7.03 -31.13 14.64
N GLY A 12 -7.71 -31.53 15.73
CA GLY A 12 -8.40 -32.83 15.80
C GLY A 12 -7.48 -34.05 15.96
N VAL A 13 -6.25 -33.89 16.48
CA VAL A 13 -5.28 -34.99 16.67
C VAL A 13 -5.43 -35.73 18.01
N GLY A 14 -6.63 -35.69 18.60
CA GLY A 14 -6.93 -36.22 19.92
C GLY A 14 -7.08 -35.14 20.99
N LEU A 15 -7.51 -35.55 22.19
CA LEU A 15 -7.60 -34.66 23.34
C LEU A 15 -6.19 -34.28 23.82
N PRO A 16 -6.00 -33.03 24.27
CA PRO A 16 -4.72 -32.61 24.84
C PRO A 16 -4.44 -33.35 26.17
N PRO A 17 -3.17 -33.42 26.63
CA PRO A 17 -2.79 -34.15 27.83
C PRO A 17 -3.63 -33.81 29.07
N GLN A 18 -4.01 -34.85 29.83
CA GLN A 18 -4.97 -34.78 30.93
C GLN A 18 -4.58 -33.77 32.01
N GLU A 19 -3.30 -33.81 32.44
CA GLU A 19 -2.74 -33.05 33.56
C GLU A 19 -3.21 -31.58 33.62
N LYS A 20 -3.33 -30.93 32.46
CA LYS A 20 -3.71 -29.51 32.36
C LYS A 20 -5.07 -29.26 31.72
N ASN A 21 -5.71 -30.27 31.14
CA ASN A 21 -6.83 -30.05 30.22
C ASN A 21 -8.08 -30.87 30.51
N GLU A 22 -8.04 -31.84 31.44
CA GLU A 22 -9.14 -32.77 31.69
C GLU A 22 -10.48 -32.07 31.94
N LYS A 23 -10.49 -31.02 32.76
CA LYS A 23 -11.69 -30.25 33.08
C LYS A 23 -12.34 -29.59 31.84
N SER A 24 -11.56 -29.35 30.79
CA SER A 24 -12.01 -28.76 29.53
C SER A 24 -12.33 -29.82 28.47
N TRP A 25 -12.02 -31.10 28.69
CA TRP A 25 -12.32 -32.16 27.73
C TRP A 25 -13.80 -32.25 27.34
N PRO A 26 -14.80 -32.07 28.24
CA PRO A 26 -16.21 -32.09 27.85
C PRO A 26 -16.57 -31.05 26.79
N ILE A 27 -15.93 -29.88 26.80
CA ILE A 27 -16.15 -28.83 25.78
C ILE A 27 -15.28 -29.02 24.53
N MET A 28 -14.10 -29.62 24.66
CA MET A 28 -13.18 -29.85 23.55
C MET A 28 -13.63 -31.03 22.66
N LYS A 29 -14.05 -32.13 23.29
CA LYS A 29 -14.41 -33.38 22.60
C LYS A 29 -15.41 -33.20 21.45
N PRO A 30 -16.57 -32.53 21.62
CA PRO A 30 -17.51 -32.34 20.51
C PRO A 30 -16.93 -31.47 19.39
N ARG A 31 -16.13 -30.44 19.71
CA ARG A 31 -15.52 -29.54 18.70
C ARG A 31 -14.40 -30.21 17.90
N LEU A 32 -13.60 -31.05 18.56
CA LEU A 32 -12.52 -31.80 17.90
C LEU A 32 -13.06 -32.91 17.00
N ALA A 33 -14.25 -33.45 17.31
CA ALA A 33 -14.91 -34.47 16.51
C ALA A 33 -15.63 -33.91 15.28
N ASP A 34 -16.01 -32.63 15.31
CA ASP A 34 -16.74 -31.97 14.21
C ASP A 34 -15.80 -31.62 13.04
N PRO A 35 -15.99 -32.22 11.85
CA PRO A 35 -15.16 -31.95 10.69
C PRO A 35 -15.22 -30.50 10.21
N SER A 36 -16.31 -29.77 10.48
CA SER A 36 -16.46 -28.35 10.06
C SER A 36 -15.47 -27.41 10.74
N PHE A 37 -14.91 -27.82 11.88
CA PHE A 37 -13.88 -27.05 12.60
C PHE A 37 -12.46 -27.28 12.05
N ARG A 38 -12.27 -28.25 11.14
CA ARG A 38 -10.96 -28.60 10.60
C ARG A 38 -10.65 -27.78 9.33
N PRO A 39 -9.68 -26.86 9.36
CA PRO A 39 -9.32 -26.09 8.18
C PRO A 39 -8.74 -26.97 7.09
N GLN A 40 -9.10 -26.65 5.86
CA GLN A 40 -8.54 -27.25 4.66
C GLN A 40 -7.26 -26.52 4.24
N LYS A 41 -6.50 -27.12 3.33
CA LYS A 41 -5.29 -26.51 2.77
C LYS A 41 -5.54 -25.12 2.19
N THR A 42 -6.68 -24.93 1.52
CA THR A 42 -7.10 -23.64 0.96
C THR A 42 -7.25 -22.57 2.04
N ASP A 43 -7.83 -22.91 3.19
CA ASP A 43 -8.00 -21.96 4.31
C ASP A 43 -6.64 -21.56 4.90
N ILE A 44 -5.72 -22.52 5.03
CA ILE A 44 -4.36 -22.30 5.55
C ILE A 44 -3.58 -21.38 4.61
N LEU A 45 -3.64 -21.62 3.30
CA LEU A 45 -2.96 -20.80 2.31
C LEU A 45 -3.56 -19.38 2.23
N ALA A 46 -4.90 -19.25 2.26
CA ALA A 46 -5.56 -17.95 2.31
C ALA A 46 -5.17 -17.15 3.57
N ALA A 47 -5.11 -17.81 4.73
CA ALA A 47 -4.66 -17.18 5.98
C ALA A 47 -3.19 -16.71 5.88
N MET A 48 -2.32 -17.52 5.28
CA MET A 48 -0.92 -17.14 5.04
C MET A 48 -0.81 -15.92 4.12
N GLU A 49 -1.53 -15.91 3.00
CA GLU A 49 -1.50 -14.79 2.05
C GLU A 49 -2.02 -13.50 2.70
N ASN A 50 -3.16 -13.56 3.38
CA ASN A 50 -3.70 -12.42 4.12
C ASN A 50 -2.74 -11.91 5.19
N PHE A 51 -2.06 -12.80 5.91
CA PHE A 51 -1.03 -12.41 6.88
C PHE A 51 0.14 -11.67 6.23
N LEU A 52 0.63 -12.15 5.09
CA LEU A 52 1.69 -11.48 4.33
C LEU A 52 1.24 -10.12 3.80
N ASN A 53 -0.02 -10.00 3.34
CA ASN A 53 -0.58 -8.73 2.89
C ASN A 53 -0.62 -7.69 4.02
N LEU A 54 -1.07 -8.08 5.23
CA LEU A 54 -1.04 -7.20 6.40
C LEU A 54 0.38 -6.76 6.79
N LEU A 55 1.36 -7.66 6.70
CA LEU A 55 2.77 -7.29 6.94
C LEU A 55 3.29 -6.31 5.90
N ARG A 56 3.02 -6.56 4.61
CA ARG A 56 3.42 -5.66 3.52
C ARG A 56 2.81 -4.27 3.72
N ILE A 57 1.54 -4.18 4.12
CA ILE A 57 0.89 -2.89 4.45
C ILE A 57 1.55 -2.22 5.65
N ARG A 58 1.85 -2.95 6.73
CA ARG A 58 2.54 -2.39 7.90
C ARG A 58 3.89 -1.77 7.54
N TYR A 59 4.59 -2.33 6.56
CA TYR A 59 5.90 -1.84 6.10
C TYR A 59 5.83 -0.87 4.91
N SER A 60 4.67 -0.72 4.25
CA SER A 60 4.49 0.23 3.14
C SER A 60 4.57 1.69 3.59
N SER A 61 4.26 1.95 4.87
CA SER A 61 4.25 3.29 5.43
C SER A 61 4.96 3.36 6.80
N PRO A 62 5.77 4.40 7.08
CA PRO A 62 6.28 4.66 8.41
C PRO A 62 5.19 5.08 9.40
N LEU A 63 4.01 5.51 8.94
CA LEU A 63 2.89 5.94 9.78
C LEU A 63 2.34 4.80 10.65
N PHE A 64 2.46 3.54 10.22
CA PHE A 64 2.12 2.37 11.05
C PHE A 64 3.13 2.06 12.17
N ARG A 65 4.26 2.78 12.20
CA ARG A 65 5.44 2.48 13.04
C ARG A 65 6.03 3.74 13.68
N LEU A 66 5.16 4.66 14.11
CA LEU A 66 5.55 5.85 14.87
C LEU A 66 6.34 5.45 16.12
N ARG A 67 7.47 6.14 16.36
CA ARG A 67 8.46 5.73 17.38
C ARG A 67 8.26 6.35 18.76
N THR A 68 7.47 7.43 18.87
CA THR A 68 7.30 8.18 20.11
C THR A 68 5.83 8.36 20.47
N ALA A 69 5.55 8.42 21.77
CA ALA A 69 4.20 8.68 22.27
C ALA A 69 3.65 10.02 21.77
N ASN A 70 4.49 11.07 21.71
CA ASN A 70 4.08 12.38 21.19
C ASN A 70 3.66 12.29 19.71
N ALA A 71 4.41 11.57 18.87
CA ALA A 71 4.03 11.38 17.47
C ALA A 71 2.69 10.65 17.35
N ILE A 72 2.45 9.63 18.18
CA ILE A 72 1.17 8.91 18.21
C ILE A 72 0.03 9.85 18.63
N GLN A 73 0.19 10.59 19.73
CA GLN A 73 -0.81 11.52 20.24
C GLN A 73 -1.15 12.63 19.23
N GLN A 74 -0.17 13.09 18.46
CA GLN A 74 -0.41 14.12 17.47
C GLN A 74 -1.12 13.59 16.22
N ARG A 75 -0.80 12.37 15.79
CA ARG A 75 -1.18 11.86 14.44
C ARG A 75 -2.31 10.84 14.42
N VAL A 76 -2.49 10.06 15.49
CA VAL A 76 -3.45 8.95 15.52
C VAL A 76 -4.78 9.40 16.13
N ARG A 77 -5.88 9.11 15.45
CA ARG A 77 -7.24 9.37 15.93
C ARG A 77 -8.12 8.13 15.77
N PHE A 78 -9.08 7.98 16.68
CA PHE A 78 -10.12 6.96 16.58
C PHE A 78 -11.47 7.65 16.39
N HIS A 79 -12.24 7.20 15.41
CA HIS A 79 -13.46 7.90 14.96
C HIS A 79 -14.74 7.25 15.47
N ASN A 80 -14.78 5.92 15.59
CA ASN A 80 -15.93 5.20 16.12
C ASN A 80 -15.88 5.15 17.66
N THR A 81 -16.27 6.24 18.32
CA THR A 81 -16.19 6.41 19.78
C THR A 81 -17.51 6.94 20.37
N GLY A 82 -17.67 6.83 21.69
CA GLY A 82 -18.85 7.31 22.41
C GLY A 82 -19.96 6.27 22.55
N PRO A 83 -21.09 6.66 23.18
CA PRO A 83 -22.18 5.73 23.53
C PRO A 83 -22.93 5.18 22.31
N SER A 84 -22.81 5.84 21.15
CA SER A 84 -23.49 5.48 19.90
C SER A 84 -22.58 4.76 18.91
N LEU A 85 -21.48 4.16 19.38
CA LEU A 85 -20.50 3.50 18.52
C LEU A 85 -21.10 2.27 17.81
N ALA A 86 -20.60 1.99 16.60
CA ALA A 86 -20.90 0.75 15.91
C ALA A 86 -20.14 -0.40 16.58
N TYR A 87 -20.85 -1.36 17.16
CA TYR A 87 -20.24 -2.48 17.89
C TYR A 87 -19.37 -3.35 16.99
N GLY A 88 -18.20 -3.74 17.51
CA GLY A 88 -17.25 -4.58 16.77
C GLY A 88 -16.50 -3.87 15.66
N VAL A 89 -16.55 -2.53 15.61
CA VAL A 89 -15.85 -1.72 14.62
C VAL A 89 -14.84 -0.78 15.27
N ILE A 90 -13.62 -0.75 14.75
CA ILE A 90 -12.60 0.23 15.13
C ILE A 90 -12.22 1.00 13.86
N VAL A 91 -12.28 2.32 13.93
CA VAL A 91 -11.86 3.20 12.83
C VAL A 91 -10.71 4.06 13.32
N MET A 92 -9.51 3.78 12.82
CA MET A 92 -8.27 4.47 13.17
C MET A 92 -7.81 5.30 11.98
N SER A 93 -7.47 6.57 12.17
CA SER A 93 -6.75 7.34 11.16
C SER A 93 -5.36 7.72 11.65
N ILE A 94 -4.44 7.89 10.70
CA ILE A 94 -3.09 8.38 10.95
C ILE A 94 -2.81 9.50 9.95
N GLU A 95 -2.61 10.70 10.48
CA GLU A 95 -2.28 11.87 9.68
C GLU A 95 -0.77 12.04 9.53
N ASP A 96 -0.36 12.44 8.33
CA ASP A 96 1.01 12.87 8.09
C ASP A 96 1.12 14.36 7.81
N GLY A 97 2.30 14.91 8.10
CA GLY A 97 2.63 16.29 7.83
C GLY A 97 2.95 16.54 6.36
N HIS A 98 3.24 17.79 6.03
CA HIS A 98 3.71 18.19 4.71
C HIS A 98 4.94 19.07 4.84
N ASP A 99 6.01 18.72 4.14
CA ASP A 99 7.25 19.47 4.21
C ASP A 99 7.07 20.88 3.66
N GLY A 100 7.53 21.88 4.42
CA GLY A 100 7.36 23.29 4.05
C GLY A 100 6.03 23.91 4.48
N PHE A 101 5.14 23.17 5.15
CA PHE A 101 3.95 23.73 5.80
C PHE A 101 4.11 23.73 7.32
N PRO A 102 3.54 24.73 8.03
CA PRO A 102 3.51 24.72 9.48
C PRO A 102 2.74 23.49 10.01
N GLY A 103 3.26 22.86 11.06
CA GLY A 103 2.60 21.76 11.76
C GLY A 103 3.46 20.51 11.84
N LEU A 104 2.88 19.36 11.47
CA LEU A 104 3.56 18.08 11.53
C LEU A 104 4.64 17.98 10.43
N SER A 105 5.76 17.34 10.76
CA SER A 105 6.78 16.97 9.77
C SER A 105 6.25 15.89 8.82
N GLN A 106 6.69 15.86 7.57
CA GLN A 106 6.40 14.75 6.69
C GLN A 106 7.22 13.51 7.11
N LEU A 107 6.58 12.34 7.20
CA LEU A 107 7.25 11.08 7.50
C LEU A 107 7.18 10.10 6.33
N ASP A 108 6.05 10.07 5.64
CA ASP A 108 5.74 9.19 4.53
C ASP A 108 5.81 9.97 3.21
N PRO A 109 6.69 9.60 2.26
CA PRO A 109 6.78 10.29 0.98
C PRO A 109 5.66 9.94 0.00
N ILE A 110 4.87 8.89 0.27
CA ILE A 110 3.85 8.35 -0.63
C ILE A 110 2.44 8.76 -0.17
N TYR A 111 2.15 8.66 1.12
CA TYR A 111 0.80 8.87 1.66
C TYR A 111 0.74 10.06 2.62
N SER A 112 -0.28 10.91 2.47
CA SER A 112 -0.56 12.02 3.41
C SER A 112 -1.46 11.62 4.56
N PHE A 113 -2.27 10.58 4.36
CA PHE A 113 -3.27 10.16 5.33
C PHE A 113 -3.59 8.68 5.15
N ILE A 114 -3.81 7.98 6.26
CA ILE A 114 -4.21 6.58 6.26
C ILE A 114 -5.42 6.41 7.17
N VAL A 115 -6.41 5.62 6.72
CA VAL A 115 -7.53 5.16 7.54
C VAL A 115 -7.52 3.63 7.56
N VAL A 116 -7.65 3.04 8.74
CA VAL A 116 -7.82 1.60 8.93
C VAL A 116 -9.18 1.37 9.58
N VAL A 117 -10.00 0.55 8.94
CA VAL A 117 -11.28 0.12 9.49
C VAL A 117 -11.22 -1.37 9.77
N PHE A 118 -11.33 -1.73 11.05
CA PHE A 118 -11.45 -3.09 11.52
C PHE A 118 -12.92 -3.39 11.75
N ASN A 119 -13.55 -4.21 10.90
CA ASN A 119 -14.90 -4.73 11.13
C ASN A 119 -14.81 -6.18 11.60
N ALA A 120 -14.97 -6.41 12.91
CA ALA A 120 -15.01 -7.75 13.48
C ALA A 120 -16.41 -8.37 13.46
N SER A 121 -17.43 -7.59 13.08
CA SER A 121 -18.83 -8.02 13.09
C SER A 121 -19.10 -9.03 11.95
N PRO A 122 -20.13 -9.89 12.10
CA PRO A 122 -20.53 -10.83 11.06
C PRO A 122 -21.31 -10.15 9.91
N GLN A 123 -21.53 -8.84 9.96
CA GLN A 123 -22.30 -8.07 8.99
C GLN A 123 -21.43 -7.02 8.32
N GLU A 124 -21.86 -6.57 7.14
CA GLU A 124 -21.30 -5.36 6.54
C GLU A 124 -21.65 -4.15 7.41
N VAL A 125 -20.71 -3.20 7.51
CA VAL A 125 -20.92 -1.95 8.25
C VAL A 125 -20.71 -0.77 7.33
N SER A 126 -21.66 0.16 7.37
CA SER A 126 -21.52 1.51 6.83
C SER A 126 -21.22 2.48 7.96
N PHE A 127 -20.03 3.08 7.94
CA PHE A 127 -19.58 4.03 8.94
C PHE A 127 -19.38 5.41 8.30
N VAL A 128 -20.11 6.41 8.79
CA VAL A 128 -20.01 7.79 8.30
C VAL A 128 -19.21 8.63 9.28
N SER A 129 -18.18 9.32 8.80
CA SER A 129 -17.41 10.29 9.58
C SER A 129 -17.33 11.63 8.86
N PRO A 130 -18.02 12.67 9.36
CA PRO A 130 -17.93 14.01 8.78
C PRO A 130 -16.51 14.57 8.74
N SER A 131 -15.66 14.24 9.72
CA SER A 131 -14.25 14.66 9.73
C SER A 131 -13.39 14.01 8.65
N LEU A 132 -13.89 12.95 8.01
CA LEU A 132 -13.23 12.25 6.91
C LEU A 132 -13.92 12.50 5.57
N GLN A 133 -14.81 13.49 5.46
CA GLN A 133 -15.41 13.92 4.20
C GLN A 133 -14.39 14.60 3.27
N SER A 134 -14.67 14.55 1.97
CA SER A 134 -13.94 15.26 0.91
C SER A 134 -12.44 14.94 0.83
N ARG A 135 -11.99 13.83 1.42
CA ARG A 135 -10.63 13.31 1.28
C ARG A 135 -10.51 12.46 0.02
N ASN A 136 -9.30 12.32 -0.50
CA ASN A 136 -9.02 11.50 -1.67
C ASN A 136 -8.50 10.11 -1.26
N LEU A 137 -9.31 9.39 -0.49
CA LEU A 137 -8.96 8.07 0.03
C LEU A 137 -9.28 6.96 -0.98
N HIS A 138 -8.33 6.06 -1.17
CA HIS A 138 -8.45 4.87 -2.00
C HIS A 138 -8.12 3.63 -1.19
N LEU A 139 -8.63 2.46 -1.59
CA LEU A 139 -8.23 1.21 -0.96
C LEU A 139 -6.72 1.01 -1.14
N HIS A 140 -6.04 0.48 -0.14
CA HIS A 140 -4.60 0.30 -0.20
C HIS A 140 -4.25 -0.65 -1.38
N PRO A 141 -3.26 -0.33 -2.24
CA PRO A 141 -2.98 -1.11 -3.46
C PRO A 141 -2.80 -2.63 -3.23
N ILE A 142 -2.12 -3.01 -2.14
CA ILE A 142 -1.99 -4.42 -1.71
C ILE A 142 -3.35 -5.13 -1.55
N GLN A 143 -4.36 -4.44 -1.02
CA GLN A 143 -5.70 -5.02 -0.84
C GLN A 143 -6.51 -5.03 -2.14
N GLU A 144 -6.31 -4.04 -3.02
CA GLU A 144 -6.92 -4.02 -4.36
C GLU A 144 -6.50 -5.24 -5.20
N ILE A 145 -5.24 -5.66 -5.10
CA ILE A 145 -4.69 -6.81 -5.82
C ILE A 145 -4.68 -8.13 -5.02
N SER A 146 -5.27 -8.14 -3.82
CA SER A 146 -5.32 -9.33 -2.95
C SER A 146 -6.06 -10.51 -3.62
N SER A 147 -5.86 -11.75 -3.17
CA SER A 147 -6.75 -12.86 -3.57
C SER A 147 -8.10 -12.85 -2.83
N ASP A 148 -8.20 -12.11 -1.72
CA ASP A 148 -9.42 -12.00 -0.93
C ASP A 148 -10.40 -11.00 -1.58
N ASP A 149 -11.46 -11.52 -2.20
CA ASP A 149 -12.46 -10.70 -2.88
C ASP A 149 -13.36 -9.90 -1.91
N LEU A 150 -13.46 -10.31 -0.64
CA LEU A 150 -14.22 -9.52 0.34
C LEU A 150 -13.55 -8.18 0.56
N VAL A 151 -12.24 -8.13 0.83
CA VAL A 151 -11.58 -6.85 1.12
C VAL A 151 -11.61 -5.90 -0.08
N LYS A 152 -11.53 -6.40 -1.32
CA LYS A 152 -11.65 -5.59 -2.55
C LYS A 152 -12.98 -4.86 -2.68
N SER A 153 -14.04 -5.42 -2.10
CA SER A 153 -15.37 -4.82 -2.14
C SER A 153 -15.56 -3.66 -1.14
N SER A 154 -14.54 -3.38 -0.31
CA SER A 154 -14.55 -2.25 0.62
C SER A 154 -14.54 -0.92 -0.13
N LYS A 155 -15.41 0.01 0.27
CA LYS A 155 -15.60 1.29 -0.43
C LYS A 155 -15.47 2.47 0.51
N TYR A 156 -15.05 3.59 -0.05
CA TYR A 156 -15.10 4.91 0.57
C TYR A 156 -15.81 5.88 -0.37
N GLU A 157 -16.77 6.63 0.16
CA GLU A 157 -17.50 7.67 -0.56
C GLU A 157 -17.07 9.05 -0.04
N ALA A 158 -16.40 9.84 -0.90
CA ALA A 158 -15.83 11.12 -0.52
C ALA A 158 -16.88 12.18 -0.15
N SER A 159 -18.04 12.21 -0.80
CA SER A 159 -19.09 13.20 -0.56
C SER A 159 -19.67 13.12 0.85
N SER A 160 -19.80 11.91 1.38
CA SER A 160 -20.39 11.64 2.69
C SER A 160 -19.36 11.30 3.77
N GLY A 161 -18.13 10.93 3.39
CA GLY A 161 -17.13 10.39 4.31
C GLY A 161 -17.54 9.00 4.83
N CYS A 162 -18.28 8.25 4.02
CA CYS A 162 -18.83 6.95 4.35
C CYS A 162 -17.87 5.82 3.94
N PHE A 163 -17.61 4.91 4.86
CA PHE A 163 -16.85 3.68 4.64
C PHE A 163 -17.81 2.50 4.68
N VAL A 164 -17.85 1.70 3.62
CA VAL A 164 -18.65 0.47 3.55
C VAL A 164 -17.70 -0.72 3.59
N ILE A 165 -17.70 -1.43 4.72
CA ILE A 165 -16.71 -2.47 5.04
C ILE A 165 -17.42 -3.80 5.24
N PRO A 166 -17.09 -4.83 4.45
CA PRO A 166 -17.70 -6.15 4.57
C PRO A 166 -17.48 -6.79 5.94
N ARG A 167 -18.27 -7.82 6.22
CA ARG A 167 -18.15 -8.62 7.45
C ARG A 167 -16.72 -9.11 7.67
N ARG A 168 -16.28 -9.16 8.93
CA ARG A 168 -15.00 -9.75 9.36
C ARG A 168 -13.78 -9.29 8.54
N THR A 169 -13.77 -8.03 8.11
CA THR A 169 -12.76 -7.47 7.19
C THR A 169 -11.99 -6.34 7.86
N THR A 170 -10.68 -6.30 7.61
CA THR A 170 -9.85 -5.13 7.91
C THR A 170 -9.49 -4.44 6.60
N ALA A 171 -10.02 -3.25 6.38
CA ALA A 171 -9.75 -2.46 5.18
C ALA A 171 -8.85 -1.27 5.52
N VAL A 172 -7.89 -0.99 4.66
CA VAL A 172 -6.92 0.09 4.79
C VAL A 172 -7.12 1.01 3.60
N PHE A 173 -7.43 2.27 3.87
CA PHE A 173 -7.55 3.31 2.88
C PHE A 173 -6.38 4.29 3.02
N VAL A 174 -5.87 4.77 1.91
CA VAL A 174 -4.72 5.65 1.84
C VAL A 174 -5.04 6.85 0.96
N GLU A 175 -4.52 8.02 1.33
CA GLU A 175 -4.55 9.22 0.51
C GLU A 175 -3.15 9.42 -0.09
N PRO A 176 -2.96 9.19 -1.40
CA PRO A 176 -1.71 9.46 -2.08
C PRO A 176 -1.40 10.95 -2.02
N ARG A 177 -0.12 11.28 -1.82
CA ARG A 177 0.33 12.67 -1.93
C ARG A 177 0.19 13.14 -3.37
N LYS A 178 -0.30 14.37 -3.54
CA LYS A 178 -0.08 15.10 -4.78
C LYS A 178 1.40 15.45 -4.83
N ILE A 179 2.18 14.65 -5.56
CA ILE A 179 3.53 15.04 -5.93
C ILE A 179 3.37 16.31 -6.76
N ALA A 180 3.73 17.47 -6.22
CA ALA A 180 3.93 18.64 -7.05
C ALA A 180 4.94 18.22 -8.12
N PRO A 181 4.66 18.40 -9.43
CA PRO A 181 5.66 18.09 -10.45
C PRO A 181 6.94 18.81 -10.04
N ALA A 182 8.06 18.08 -10.05
CA ALA A 182 9.36 18.69 -9.79
C ALA A 182 9.45 19.95 -10.66
N PRO A 183 9.91 21.11 -10.12
CA PRO A 183 10.06 22.29 -10.96
C PRO A 183 10.86 21.86 -12.17
N GLU A 184 10.27 22.04 -13.35
CA GLU A 184 10.85 21.64 -14.62
C GLU A 184 12.25 22.25 -14.66
N ARG A 185 13.28 21.43 -14.39
CA ARG A 185 14.67 21.86 -14.57
C ARG A 185 14.83 21.93 -16.08
N VAL A 186 14.45 23.06 -16.65
CA VAL A 186 14.82 23.42 -18.02
C VAL A 186 16.34 23.56 -18.00
N VAL A 187 17.04 22.44 -18.19
CA VAL A 187 18.45 22.45 -18.50
C VAL A 187 18.54 23.05 -19.89
N ARG A 188 18.76 24.36 -19.98
CA ARG A 188 19.12 25.00 -21.25
C ARG A 188 20.48 24.47 -21.63
N TRP A 189 20.48 23.47 -22.50
CA TRP A 189 21.70 22.94 -23.08
C TRP A 189 22.39 24.07 -23.86
N GLN A 190 23.63 24.36 -23.51
CA GLN A 190 24.52 25.21 -24.29
C GLN A 190 25.47 24.31 -25.09
N PRO A 191 25.54 24.44 -26.43
CA PRO A 191 26.50 23.69 -27.22
C PRO A 191 27.93 24.02 -26.79
N PRO A 192 28.84 23.03 -26.74
CA PRO A 192 30.26 23.30 -26.60
C PRO A 192 30.75 24.09 -27.82
N GLU A 193 31.60 25.10 -27.58
CA GLU A 193 32.09 26.06 -28.59
C GLU A 193 32.88 25.38 -29.73
N GLU A 194 33.43 24.19 -29.50
CA GLU A 194 34.29 23.45 -30.43
C GLU A 194 33.54 22.42 -31.30
N GLY A 195 32.20 22.48 -31.37
CA GLY A 195 31.43 21.81 -32.43
C GLY A 195 31.32 20.27 -32.34
N VAL A 196 31.68 19.65 -31.21
CA VAL A 196 31.47 18.20 -30.99
C VAL A 196 30.61 17.96 -29.76
N VAL A 197 29.38 17.47 -29.97
CA VAL A 197 28.47 17.04 -28.91
C VAL A 197 28.61 15.53 -28.74
N LYS A 198 29.15 15.09 -27.60
CA LYS A 198 29.09 13.67 -27.21
C LYS A 198 27.83 13.43 -26.40
N CYS A 199 26.83 12.83 -27.03
CA CYS A 199 25.63 12.36 -26.35
C CYS A 199 25.95 11.00 -25.71
N ASN A 200 26.19 10.95 -24.41
CA ASN A 200 26.15 9.69 -23.68
C ASN A 200 24.70 9.42 -23.30
N ILE A 201 24.05 8.52 -24.02
CA ILE A 201 22.77 7.95 -23.58
C ILE A 201 23.13 6.97 -22.46
N ASP A 202 22.77 7.30 -21.23
CA ASP A 202 22.89 6.35 -20.12
C ASP A 202 21.99 5.14 -20.42
N ALA A 203 22.60 3.96 -20.39
CA ALA A 203 21.97 2.68 -20.73
C ALA A 203 20.86 2.24 -19.75
N ALA A 204 20.49 3.07 -18.77
CA ALA A 204 19.43 2.77 -17.80
C ALA A 204 18.02 2.62 -18.42
N LEU A 205 17.85 2.92 -19.71
CA LEU A 205 16.58 2.78 -20.44
C LEU A 205 16.51 1.54 -21.36
N PHE A 206 17.59 0.77 -21.50
CA PHE A 206 17.59 -0.46 -22.30
C PHE A 206 18.14 -1.60 -21.46
N ASN A 207 17.26 -2.53 -21.09
CA ASN A 207 17.63 -3.78 -20.44
C ASN A 207 18.71 -4.46 -21.29
N ASP A 208 19.84 -4.80 -20.65
CA ASP A 208 21.03 -5.40 -21.26
C ASP A 208 20.69 -6.27 -22.47
N GLN A 209 21.00 -5.79 -23.68
CA GLN A 209 21.61 -6.51 -24.81
C GLN A 209 21.53 -5.62 -26.07
N GLN A 210 22.69 -5.44 -26.72
CA GLN A 210 22.95 -4.70 -27.98
C GLN A 210 23.22 -3.18 -27.87
N LYS A 211 24.50 -2.82 -28.01
CA LYS A 211 24.96 -1.46 -28.31
C LYS A 211 24.70 -1.16 -29.79
N ILE A 212 23.81 -0.22 -30.08
CA ILE A 212 23.67 0.37 -31.42
C ILE A 212 24.27 1.77 -31.35
N GLY A 213 25.38 1.99 -32.05
CA GLY A 213 25.93 3.34 -32.24
C GLY A 213 25.30 3.98 -33.47
N ILE A 214 24.55 5.07 -33.28
CA ILE A 214 24.07 5.92 -34.38
C ILE A 214 24.93 7.18 -34.40
N ASP A 215 25.70 7.37 -35.47
CA ASP A 215 26.42 8.63 -35.72
C ASP A 215 25.48 9.59 -36.47
N MET A 216 25.03 10.66 -35.80
CA MET A 216 24.27 11.74 -36.43
C MET A 216 25.16 12.97 -36.57
N ARG A 217 25.56 13.30 -37.80
CA ARG A 217 26.25 14.55 -38.14
C ARG A 217 25.22 15.62 -38.48
N PHE A 218 25.11 16.65 -37.64
CA PHE A 218 24.40 17.87 -38.00
C PHE A 218 25.34 18.83 -38.73
N ARG A 219 25.05 19.15 -39.99
CA ARG A 219 25.71 20.27 -40.70
C ARG A 219 24.94 21.55 -40.41
N SER A 220 25.62 22.52 -39.79
CA SER A 220 25.11 23.89 -39.65
C SER A 220 25.14 24.61 -41.00
N SER A 221 23.98 25.03 -41.50
CA SER A 221 23.81 25.70 -42.80
C SER A 221 24.20 27.20 -42.80
N LYS A 222 25.13 27.65 -41.94
CA LYS A 222 25.43 29.09 -41.81
C LYS A 222 26.64 29.63 -42.56
N TYR A 223 27.36 28.83 -43.34
CA TYR A 223 28.39 29.35 -44.24
C TYR A 223 28.46 28.52 -45.51
N LEU A 224 27.88 29.03 -46.59
CA LEU A 224 28.23 28.73 -47.99
C LEU A 224 27.50 29.77 -48.87
N HIS A 225 27.91 31.03 -48.74
CA HIS A 225 27.84 31.98 -49.84
C HIS A 225 29.27 32.29 -50.28
N GLU A 226 29.44 32.38 -51.59
CA GLU A 226 30.62 32.86 -52.34
C GLU A 226 31.81 31.91 -52.50
N SER A 227 31.91 31.27 -53.67
CA SER A 227 32.79 31.79 -54.73
C SER A 227 32.55 31.06 -56.06
N GLN A 228 32.24 31.83 -57.09
CA GLN A 228 32.19 31.48 -58.52
C GLN A 228 33.52 30.93 -59.06
N ASP A 229 33.37 30.15 -60.14
CA ASP A 229 34.23 29.99 -61.31
C ASP A 229 35.73 29.68 -61.17
N ARG A 230 36.14 28.55 -61.76
CA ARG A 230 37.15 28.51 -62.84
C ARG A 230 37.24 27.14 -63.53
N ASP A 231 36.86 27.17 -64.81
CA ASP A 231 37.41 26.53 -66.01
C ASP A 231 38.20 25.20 -65.98
N ILE A 232 37.90 24.43 -67.04
CA ILE A 232 38.55 23.26 -67.70
C ILE A 232 38.12 21.88 -67.21
#